data_AF-A0A7X8ZGE2-F1
#
_entry.id   AF-A0A7X8ZGE2-F1
#
_cell.length_a   1.000
_cell.length_b   1.000
_cell.length_c   1.000
_cell.angle_alpha   90.00
_cell.angle_beta   90.00
_cell.angle_gamma   90.00
#
_symmetry.space_group_name_H-M   'P 1'
#
loop_
_entity.id
_entity.type
_entity.pdbx_description
1 polymer ?
#
loop_
_entity_poly.entity_id
_entity_poly.type
_entity_poly.pdbx_seq_one_letter_code
_entity_poly.pdbx_strand_id
1 'polypeptide(L)'
;VPVNPGDSITYTTSFFNKAAAPLAELAILDQISGHSIYVQQSLSIDLPLPDGLSAVNMQVSRDGGLSWSSDNGTGPDESITNVRAAFSGALAGGAEGKVQFQVIIK
;
A
#
# COMPACT_ATOMS: atom_id res chain seq x y z
N VAL A 1 8.80 -7.01 -20.88
CA VAL A 1 8.60 -5.80 -21.70
C VAL A 1 9.42 -4.70 -21.05
N PRO A 2 10.18 -3.88 -21.79
CA PRO A 2 10.88 -2.74 -21.21
C PRO A 2 9.89 -1.77 -20.57
N VAL A 3 10.31 -1.14 -19.48
CA VAL A 3 9.59 -0.07 -18.80
C VAL A 3 10.07 1.26 -19.38
N ASN A 4 9.14 2.10 -19.81
CA ASN A 4 9.40 3.39 -20.44
C ASN A 4 8.78 4.54 -19.64
N PRO A 5 9.31 5.77 -19.77
CA PRO A 5 8.64 6.98 -19.31
C PRO A 5 7.18 7.04 -19.79
N GLY A 6 6.27 7.38 -18.88
CA GLY A 6 4.83 7.40 -19.10
C GLY A 6 4.11 6.07 -18.84
N ASP A 7 4.83 4.96 -18.68
CA ASP A 7 4.20 3.67 -18.38
C ASP A 7 3.52 3.69 -17.01
N SER A 8 2.29 3.19 -16.96
CA SER A 8 1.58 2.92 -15.71
C SER A 8 1.93 1.52 -15.22
N ILE A 9 2.54 1.42 -14.04
CA ILE A 9 2.96 0.16 -13.43
C ILE A 9 2.20 -0.08 -12.14
N THR A 10 1.70 -1.31 -11.98
CA THR A 10 1.15 -1.78 -10.71
C THR A 10 2.27 -2.37 -9.85
N TYR A 11 2.53 -1.74 -8.72
CA TYR A 11 3.37 -2.26 -7.65
C TYR A 11 2.55 -3.19 -6.76
N THR A 12 3.17 -4.27 -6.28
CA THR A 12 2.52 -5.29 -5.44
C THR A 12 3.45 -5.69 -4.31
N THR A 13 2.98 -5.53 -3.08
CA THR A 13 3.68 -5.92 -1.86
C THR A 13 2.89 -7.02 -1.17
N SER A 14 3.43 -8.24 -1.17
CA SER A 14 2.83 -9.40 -0.48
C SER A 14 3.36 -9.52 0.95
N PHE A 15 2.51 -9.96 1.86
CA PHE A 15 2.85 -10.18 3.26
C PHE A 15 2.25 -11.49 3.77
N PHE A 16 2.91 -12.11 4.75
CA PHE A 16 2.52 -13.40 5.33
C PHE A 16 2.92 -13.47 6.81
N ASN A 17 2.00 -13.88 7.68
CA ASN A 17 2.32 -14.15 9.07
C ASN A 17 2.87 -15.57 9.22
N LYS A 18 4.20 -15.67 9.34
CA LYS A 18 4.91 -16.95 9.54
C LYS A 18 4.69 -17.58 10.92
N ALA A 19 4.22 -16.82 11.90
CA ALA A 19 3.99 -17.34 13.24
C ALA A 19 2.65 -18.09 13.31
N ALA A 20 2.51 -18.99 14.30
CA ALA A 20 1.22 -19.60 14.61
C ALA A 20 0.28 -18.63 15.36
N ALA A 21 0.86 -17.66 16.09
CA ALA A 21 0.11 -16.68 16.86
C ALA A 21 -0.36 -15.50 15.96
N PRO A 22 -1.51 -14.87 16.26
CA PRO A 22 -1.96 -13.67 15.57
C PRO A 22 -0.99 -12.49 15.73
N LEU A 23 -0.80 -11.71 14.66
CA LEU A 23 0.01 -10.49 14.62
C LEU A 23 -0.90 -9.26 14.65
N ALA A 24 -0.93 -8.56 15.78
CA ALA A 24 -1.64 -7.29 15.94
C ALA A 24 -0.85 -6.10 15.36
N GLU A 25 -1.52 -4.96 15.18
CA GLU A 25 -0.92 -3.68 14.78
C GLU A 25 -0.13 -3.75 13.46
N LEU A 26 -0.72 -4.41 12.47
CA LEU A 26 -0.12 -4.55 11.15
C LEU A 26 -0.25 -3.27 10.32
N ALA A 27 0.86 -2.80 9.77
CA ALA A 27 0.88 -1.83 8.69
C ALA A 27 1.84 -2.29 7.58
N ILE A 28 1.41 -2.14 6.34
CA ILE A 28 2.27 -2.31 5.16
C ILE A 28 2.57 -0.92 4.62
N LEU A 29 3.86 -0.58 4.52
CA LEU A 29 4.35 0.72 4.08
C LEU A 29 5.26 0.55 2.88
N ASP A 30 5.10 1.45 1.91
CA ASP A 30 5.96 1.52 0.73
C ASP A 30 6.35 2.97 0.43
N GLN A 31 7.55 3.15 -0.12
CA GLN A 31 8.06 4.46 -0.54
C GLN A 31 7.94 4.60 -2.05
N ILE A 32 7.43 5.74 -2.50
CA ILE A 32 7.37 6.06 -3.92
C ILE A 32 8.78 6.47 -4.38
N SER A 33 9.24 5.82 -5.45
CA SER A 33 10.53 6.14 -6.07
C SER A 33 10.52 7.57 -6.62
N GLY A 34 11.65 8.29 -6.52
CA GLY A 34 11.78 9.61 -7.13
C GLY A 34 11.66 9.62 -8.67
N HIS A 35 11.72 8.45 -9.30
CA HIS A 35 11.54 8.24 -10.75
C HIS A 35 10.12 7.81 -11.12
N SER A 36 9.16 7.89 -10.20
CA SER A 36 7.76 7.61 -10.48
C SER A 36 6.82 8.61 -9.81
N ILE A 37 5.56 8.59 -10.24
CA ILE A 37 4.48 9.44 -9.75
C ILE A 37 3.37 8.53 -9.24
N TYR A 38 2.98 8.68 -7.99
CA TYR A 38 1.88 7.90 -7.43
C TYR A 38 0.55 8.28 -8.08
N VAL A 39 -0.29 7.29 -8.38
CA VAL A 39 -1.67 7.53 -8.85
C VAL A 39 -2.62 7.45 -7.66
N GLN A 40 -3.21 8.58 -7.27
CA GLN A 40 -4.16 8.64 -6.14
C GLN A 40 -5.37 7.73 -6.36
N GLN A 41 -5.88 7.17 -5.26
CA GLN A 41 -6.93 6.15 -5.20
C GLN A 41 -6.58 4.81 -5.86
N SER A 42 -5.32 4.59 -6.23
CA SER A 42 -4.88 3.29 -6.75
C SER A 42 -4.48 2.30 -5.66
N LEU A 43 -4.30 2.75 -4.40
CA LEU A 43 -3.93 1.86 -3.30
C LEU A 43 -5.10 0.91 -3.00
N SER A 44 -4.86 -0.39 -3.13
CA SER A 44 -5.89 -1.42 -2.99
C SER A 44 -5.39 -2.66 -2.24
N ILE A 45 -6.35 -3.44 -1.73
CA ILE A 45 -6.14 -4.77 -1.18
C ILE A 45 -7.23 -5.70 -1.70
N ASP A 46 -6.91 -6.98 -1.86
CA ASP A 46 -7.88 -8.00 -2.21
C ASP A 46 -8.92 -8.18 -1.09
N LEU A 47 -10.17 -8.42 -1.49
CA LEU A 47 -11.25 -8.80 -0.60
C LEU A 47 -11.67 -10.26 -0.86
N PRO A 48 -12.04 -11.02 0.18
CA PRO A 48 -12.13 -10.63 1.59
C PRO A 48 -10.76 -10.33 2.21
N LEU A 49 -10.75 -9.52 3.28
CA LEU A 49 -9.51 -9.26 4.02
C LEU A 49 -8.93 -10.58 4.56
N PRO A 50 -7.59 -10.71 4.65
CA PRO A 50 -6.96 -11.87 5.26
C PRO A 50 -7.48 -12.16 6.67
N ASP A 51 -7.54 -13.44 7.02
CA ASP A 51 -8.09 -13.91 8.30
C ASP A 51 -7.55 -13.13 9.51
N GLY A 52 -8.47 -12.72 10.38
CA GLY A 52 -8.19 -11.97 11.60
C GLY A 52 -8.08 -10.44 11.42
N LEU A 53 -8.01 -9.95 10.18
CA LEU A 53 -8.13 -8.53 9.87
C LEU A 53 -9.60 -8.14 9.67
N SER A 54 -9.97 -6.94 10.12
CA SER A 54 -11.36 -6.47 10.15
C SER A 54 -11.59 -5.16 9.39
N ALA A 55 -10.55 -4.33 9.26
CA ALA A 55 -10.59 -3.11 8.47
C ALA A 55 -9.19 -2.73 8.00
N VAL A 56 -9.14 -1.86 7.00
CA VAL A 56 -7.91 -1.24 6.50
C VAL A 56 -8.15 0.25 6.29
N ASN A 57 -7.20 1.07 6.71
CA ASN A 57 -7.15 2.49 6.41
C ASN A 57 -6.01 2.75 5.43
N MET A 58 -6.38 3.21 4.23
CA MET A 58 -5.48 3.49 3.13
C MET A 58 -5.05 4.95 3.18
N GLN A 59 -3.74 5.17 3.31
CA GLN A 59 -3.20 6.49 3.59
C GLN A 59 -1.96 6.78 2.75
N VAL A 60 -1.75 8.07 2.50
CA VAL A 60 -0.61 8.63 1.80
C VAL A 60 0.13 9.60 2.72
N SER A 61 1.42 9.76 2.47
CA SER A 61 2.27 10.77 3.12
C SER A 61 2.97 11.61 2.06
N ARG A 62 3.20 12.88 2.40
CA ARG A 62 3.91 13.87 1.57
C ARG A 62 5.22 14.35 2.21
N ASP A 63 5.61 13.73 3.32
CA ASP A 63 6.71 14.16 4.19
C ASP A 63 7.61 13.00 4.64
N GLY A 64 7.76 11.98 3.80
CA GLY A 64 8.63 10.84 4.08
C GLY A 64 8.07 9.87 5.12
N GLY A 65 6.74 9.86 5.33
CA GLY A 65 6.06 8.97 6.27
C GLY A 65 5.92 9.53 7.69
N LEU A 66 6.19 10.82 7.91
CA LEU A 66 6.05 11.46 9.22
C LEU A 66 4.59 11.77 9.56
N SER A 67 3.80 12.21 8.59
CA SER A 67 2.36 12.45 8.71
C SER A 67 1.57 11.71 7.63
N TRP A 68 0.32 11.40 7.94
CA TRP A 68 -0.53 10.52 7.13
C TRP A 68 -1.92 11.10 6.97
N SER A 69 -2.39 11.15 5.74
CA SER A 69 -3.76 11.53 5.37
C SER A 69 -4.41 10.42 4.56
N SER A 70 -5.74 10.36 4.54
CA SER A 70 -6.45 9.45 3.64
C SER A 70 -6.13 9.72 2.18
N ASP A 71 -6.10 8.67 1.38
CA ASP A 71 -5.94 8.75 -0.08
C ASP A 71 -7.26 9.12 -0.77
N ASN A 72 -7.59 10.41 -0.76
CA ASN A 72 -8.86 10.93 -1.25
C ASN A 72 -8.73 11.83 -2.49
N GLY A 73 -7.54 11.94 -3.08
CA GLY A 73 -7.32 12.74 -4.28
C GLY A 73 -7.70 11.98 -5.56
N THR A 74 -7.28 12.50 -6.72
CA THR A 74 -7.53 11.87 -8.01
C THR A 74 -6.32 12.05 -8.93
N GLY A 75 -5.95 11.01 -9.67
CA GLY A 75 -4.90 11.08 -10.69
C GLY A 75 -3.49 11.15 -10.12
N PRO A 76 -2.48 11.41 -10.98
CA PRO A 76 -1.07 11.41 -10.59
C PRO A 76 -0.72 12.57 -9.64
N ASP A 77 0.01 12.29 -8.56
CA ASP A 77 0.49 13.29 -7.59
C ASP A 77 1.95 13.02 -7.21
N GLU A 78 2.84 13.93 -7.61
CA GLU A 78 4.27 13.83 -7.34
C GLU A 78 4.65 14.20 -5.90
N SER A 79 3.75 14.84 -5.16
CA SER A 79 4.01 15.23 -3.77
C SER A 79 3.95 14.05 -2.80
N ILE A 80 3.33 12.94 -3.22
CA ILE A 80 3.21 11.74 -2.38
C ILE A 80 4.52 10.98 -2.38
N THR A 81 5.09 10.81 -1.20
CA THR A 81 6.38 10.14 -0.98
C THR A 81 6.21 8.72 -0.47
N ASN A 82 5.09 8.41 0.22
CA ASN A 82 4.84 7.09 0.78
C ASN A 82 3.36 6.74 0.76
N VAL A 83 3.10 5.44 0.74
CA VAL A 83 1.77 4.85 0.92
C VAL A 83 1.79 3.91 2.11
N ARG A 84 0.66 3.77 2.80
CA ARG A 84 0.48 2.69 3.77
C ARG A 84 -0.94 2.15 3.79
N ALA A 85 -1.03 0.85 4.04
CA ALA A 85 -2.26 0.16 4.46
C ALA A 85 -2.13 -0.15 5.96
N ALA A 86 -2.89 0.56 6.79
CA ALA A 86 -2.90 0.35 8.24
C ALA A 86 -4.13 -0.50 8.63
N PHE A 87 -3.90 -1.67 9.22
CA PHE A 87 -4.96 -2.64 9.48
C PHE A 87 -5.50 -2.59 10.91
N SER A 88 -6.79 -2.90 11.05
CA SER A 88 -7.42 -3.20 12.33
C SER A 88 -7.65 -4.71 12.47
N GLY A 89 -7.57 -5.21 13.70
CA GLY A 89 -7.56 -6.65 13.99
C GLY A 89 -6.14 -7.19 14.14
N ALA A 90 -6.01 -8.51 14.05
CA ALA A 90 -4.74 -9.20 14.15
C ALA A 90 -4.64 -10.27 13.06
N LEU A 91 -3.65 -10.18 12.19
CA LEU A 91 -3.44 -11.12 11.09
C LEU A 91 -3.21 -12.51 11.67
N ALA A 92 -4.11 -13.46 11.38
CA ALA A 92 -4.05 -14.81 11.90
C ALA A 92 -2.72 -15.50 11.52
N GLY A 93 -2.30 -16.47 12.32
CA GLY A 93 -1.13 -17.27 11.99
C GLY A 93 -1.34 -18.03 10.68
N GLY A 94 -0.38 -17.93 9.76
CA GLY A 94 -0.50 -18.52 8.42
C GLY A 94 -1.36 -17.72 7.42
N ALA A 95 -1.92 -16.58 7.80
CA ALA A 95 -2.65 -15.73 6.86
C ALA A 95 -1.69 -14.86 6.02
N GLU A 96 -2.09 -14.59 4.78
CA GLU A 96 -1.35 -13.77 3.82
C GLU A 96 -2.26 -12.79 3.10
N GLY A 97 -1.66 -11.77 2.52
CA GLY A 97 -2.35 -10.81 1.67
C GLY A 97 -1.38 -10.04 0.81
N LYS A 98 -1.92 -9.12 0.01
CA LYS A 98 -1.12 -8.20 -0.81
C LYS A 98 -1.75 -6.83 -0.83
N VAL A 99 -0.91 -5.81 -0.86
CA VAL A 99 -1.28 -4.42 -1.10
C VAL A 99 -0.73 -4.04 -2.47
N GLN A 100 -1.54 -3.33 -3.25
CA GLN A 100 -1.17 -2.91 -4.60
C GLN A 100 -1.41 -1.43 -4.77
N PHE A 101 -0.65 -0.80 -5.66
CA PHE A 101 -0.90 0.56 -6.11
C PHE A 101 -0.29 0.81 -7.48
N GLN A 102 -0.71 1.88 -8.13
CA GLN A 102 -0.20 2.28 -9.43
C GLN A 102 0.73 3.48 -9.33
N VAL A 103 1.75 3.49 -10.18
CA VAL A 103 2.60 4.65 -10.42
C VAL A 103 2.79 4.87 -11.92
N ILE A 104 3.09 6.10 -12.31
CA ILE A 104 3.54 6.46 -13.65
C ILE A 104 5.06 6.65 -13.61
N ILE A 105 5.79 6.05 -14.55
CA ILE A 105 7.25 6.20 -14.66
C ILE A 105 7.61 7.54 -15.30
N LYS A 106 8.63 8.21 -14.76
CA LYS A 106 9.16 9.48 -15.29
C LYS A 106 10.17 9.27 -16.42
#